data_AF-A0A9Q1F1P7-F1
#
_entry.id   AF-A0A9Q1F1P7-F1
#
_cell.length_a   1.000
_cell.length_b   1.000
_cell.length_c   1.000
_cell.angle_alpha   90.00
_cell.angle_beta   90.00
_cell.angle_gamma   90.00
#
_symmetry.space_group_name_H-M   'P 1'
#
loop_
_entity.id
_entity.type
_entity.pdbx_description
1 polymer ?
#
loop_
_entity_poly.entity_id
_entity_poly.type
_entity_poly.pdbx_seq_one_letter_code
_entity_poly.pdbx_strand_id
1 'polypeptide(L)'
;MVLDVKTRWNSLFLMVERFLEQYPALQAAALDPRLRKPMEKDKLDRITDEDFIRAEEFIKVMKVLYTSTLCVSSEKSPTCGQILPILEKLKDHFTVQEGDWQFVSGIK
;
A
#
# COMPACT_ATOMS: atom_id res chain seq x y z
N MET A 1 11.52 15.51 8.03
CA MET A 1 10.27 16.04 8.62
C MET A 1 9.13 15.16 8.15
N VAL A 2 8.46 14.47 9.07
CA VAL A 2 7.13 13.90 8.80
C VAL A 2 6.16 14.93 9.35
N LEU A 3 5.44 15.62 8.46
CA LEU A 3 4.40 16.57 8.83
C LEU A 3 3.11 15.78 9.08
N ASP A 4 2.35 16.16 10.10
CA ASP A 4 1.04 15.61 10.44
C ASP A 4 -0.03 16.08 9.43
N VAL A 5 0.14 15.66 8.18
CA VAL A 5 -0.83 15.82 7.10
C VAL A 5 -1.43 14.44 6.90
N LYS A 6 -2.75 14.35 6.69
CA LYS A 6 -3.39 13.10 6.26
C LYS A 6 -2.57 12.51 5.12
N THR A 7 -1.91 11.38 5.37
CA THR A 7 -1.05 10.74 4.38
C THR A 7 -1.86 10.52 3.12
N ARG A 8 -1.43 11.13 2.01
CA ARG A 8 -2.11 10.92 0.73
C ARG A 8 -2.07 9.43 0.44
N TRP A 9 -3.17 8.89 -0.09
CA TRP A 9 -3.31 7.46 -0.35
C TRP A 9 -2.17 6.92 -1.26
N ASN A 10 -1.64 7.73 -2.18
CA ASN A 10 -0.44 7.42 -2.98
C ASN A 10 0.80 7.14 -2.10
N SER A 11 1.04 8.00 -1.12
CA SER A 11 2.17 7.86 -0.20
C SER A 11 1.99 6.63 0.70
N LEU A 12 0.76 6.37 1.16
CA LEU A 12 0.45 5.17 1.93
C LEU A 12 0.70 3.89 1.12
N PHE A 13 0.19 3.83 -0.12
CA PHE A 13 0.43 2.73 -1.04
C PHE A 13 1.92 2.45 -1.23
N LEU A 14 2.70 3.47 -1.62
CA LEU A 14 4.14 3.34 -1.87
C LEU A 14 4.92 2.96 -0.60
N MET A 15 4.50 3.45 0.56
CA MET A 15 5.16 3.14 1.84
C MET A 15 4.96 1.67 2.21
N VAL A 16 3.74 1.15 2.08
CA VAL A 16 3.44 -0.25 2.38
C VAL A 16 4.10 -1.17 1.35
N GLU A 17 4.09 -0.82 0.07
CA GLU A 17 4.72 -1.60 -1.01
C GLU A 17 6.23 -1.75 -0.75
N ARG A 18 6.91 -0.63 -0.48
CA ARG A 18 8.34 -0.65 -0.14
C ARG A 18 8.64 -1.37 1.16
N PHE A 19 7.77 -1.24 2.16
CA PHE A 19 7.94 -1.94 3.42
C PHE A 19 7.95 -3.46 3.20
N LEU A 20 7.00 -3.99 2.44
CA LEU A 20 6.94 -5.41 2.10
C LEU A 20 8.18 -5.86 1.31
N GLU A 21 8.58 -5.08 0.29
CA GLU A 21 9.77 -5.36 -0.53
C GLU A 21 11.05 -5.39 0.30
N GLN A 22 11.19 -4.45 1.25
CA GLN A 22 12.42 -4.26 2.04
C GLN A 22 12.43 -5.04 3.35
N TYR A 23 11.33 -5.71 3.73
CA TYR A 23 11.21 -6.37 5.03
C TYR A 23 12.34 -7.39 5.32
N PRO A 24 12.80 -8.23 4.38
CA PRO A 24 13.92 -9.13 4.63
C PRO A 24 15.22 -8.38 4.97
N ALA A 25 15.48 -7.25 4.32
CA ALA A 25 16.65 -6.42 4.60
C ALA A 25 16.52 -5.73 5.97
N LEU A 26 15.31 -5.31 6.35
CA LEU A 26 15.02 -4.76 7.68
C LEU A 26 15.24 -5.80 8.78
N GLN A 27 14.80 -7.04 8.58
CA GLN A 27 15.06 -8.15 9.50
C GLN A 27 16.56 -8.42 9.63
N ALA A 28 17.29 -8.52 8.51
CA ALA A 28 18.73 -8.74 8.53
C ALA A 28 19.47 -7.62 9.28
N ALA A 29 19.10 -6.35 9.04
CA ALA A 29 19.68 -5.21 9.74
C ALA A 29 19.34 -5.19 11.24
N ALA A 30 18.13 -5.61 11.63
CA ALA A 30 17.73 -5.73 13.03
C ALA A 30 18.48 -6.84 13.78
N LEU A 31 18.96 -7.86 13.07
CA LEU A 31 19.80 -8.92 13.62
C LEU A 31 21.29 -8.53 13.69
N ASP A 32 21.77 -7.59 12.89
CA ASP A 32 23.17 -7.13 12.94
C ASP A 32 23.44 -6.31 14.22
N PRO A 33 24.30 -6.78 15.14
CA PRO A 33 24.60 -6.10 16.40
C PRO A 33 25.17 -4.68 16.22
N ARG A 34 25.76 -4.37 15.05
CA ARG A 34 26.33 -3.05 14.74
C ARG A 34 25.28 -2.01 14.37
N LEU A 35 24.13 -2.46 13.87
CA LEU A 35 23.03 -1.61 13.42
C LEU A 35 21.85 -1.63 14.40
N ARG A 36 21.72 -2.72 15.16
CA ARG A 36 20.61 -2.99 16.06
C ARG A 36 20.54 -1.98 17.21
N LYS A 37 19.43 -1.22 17.25
CA LYS A 37 18.98 -0.54 18.47
C LYS A 37 18.05 -1.46 19.28
N PRO A 38 18.14 -1.50 20.63
CA PRO A 38 17.32 -2.39 21.45
C PRO A 38 15.80 -2.27 21.18
N MET A 39 15.30 -1.04 21.01
CA MET A 39 13.87 -0.78 20.76
C MET A 39 13.39 -1.15 19.34
N GLU A 40 14.28 -1.35 18.37
CA GLU A 40 13.88 -1.64 16.98
C GLU A 40 13.56 -3.13 16.79
N LYS A 41 14.26 -4.02 17.49
CA LYS A 41 13.95 -5.45 17.48
C LYS A 41 12.56 -5.73 18.06
N ASP A 42 12.26 -5.19 19.24
CA ASP A 42 10.96 -5.41 19.90
C ASP A 42 9.77 -4.86 19.09
N LYS A 43 10.00 -3.89 18.20
CA LYS A 43 8.97 -3.38 17.29
C LYS A 43 8.78 -4.28 16.08
N LEU A 44 9.87 -4.82 15.54
CA LEU A 44 9.82 -5.73 14.39
C LEU A 44 9.21 -7.08 14.76
N ASP A 45 9.52 -7.57 15.96
CA ASP A 45 8.99 -8.82 16.52
C ASP A 45 7.48 -8.75 16.82
N ARG A 46 6.88 -7.55 16.86
CA ARG A 46 5.43 -7.36 17.03
C ARG A 46 4.64 -7.49 15.73
N ILE A 47 5.30 -7.44 14.58
CA ILE A 47 4.62 -7.55 13.29
C ILE A 47 4.31 -9.02 13.06
N THR A 48 3.02 -9.31 12.90
CA THR A 48 2.52 -10.69 12.77
C THR A 48 2.34 -11.07 11.31
N ASP A 49 2.24 -12.37 11.03
CA ASP A 49 1.91 -12.88 9.69
C ASP A 49 0.58 -12.31 9.18
N GLU A 50 -0.39 -12.07 10.08
CA GLU A 50 -1.66 -11.44 9.73
C GLU A 50 -1.47 -10.00 9.23
N ASP A 51 -0.53 -9.24 9.81
CA ASP A 51 -0.21 -7.89 9.36
C ASP A 51 0.40 -7.89 7.95
N PHE A 52 1.21 -8.91 7.63
CA PHE A 52 1.73 -9.11 6.27
C PHE A 52 0.62 -9.42 5.28
N ILE A 53 -0.27 -10.36 5.61
CA ILE A 53 -1.42 -10.72 4.77
C ILE A 53 -2.31 -9.48 4.52
N ARG A 54 -2.59 -8.69 5.54
CA ARG A 54 -3.34 -7.43 5.41
C ARG A 54 -2.61 -6.42 4.52
N ALA A 55 -1.29 -6.26 4.70
CA ALA A 55 -0.50 -5.36 3.88
C ALA A 55 -0.49 -5.78 2.40
N GLU A 56 -0.36 -7.08 2.11
CA GLU A 56 -0.40 -7.64 0.75
C GLU A 56 -1.77 -7.42 0.09
N GLU A 57 -2.87 -7.74 0.79
CA GLU A 57 -4.22 -7.50 0.28
C GLU A 57 -4.49 -6.00 0.11
N PHE A 58 -3.99 -5.15 0.99
CA PHE A 58 -4.06 -3.69 0.82
C PHE A 58 -3.37 -3.25 -0.48
N ILE A 59 -2.15 -3.71 -0.75
CA ILE A 59 -1.44 -3.39 -2.00
C ILE A 59 -2.22 -3.87 -3.22
N LYS A 60 -2.71 -5.10 -3.19
CA LYS A 60 -3.50 -5.68 -4.28
C LYS A 60 -4.76 -4.87 -4.59
N VAL A 61 -5.50 -4.43 -3.57
CA VAL A 61 -6.70 -3.61 -3.74
C VAL A 61 -6.35 -2.20 -4.25
N MET A 62 -5.34 -1.56 -3.66
CA MET A 62 -5.03 -0.15 -3.92
C MET A 62 -4.20 0.09 -5.20
N LYS A 63 -3.56 -0.94 -5.76
CA LYS A 63 -2.71 -0.83 -6.96
C LYS A 63 -3.44 -0.23 -8.16
N VAL A 64 -4.72 -0.55 -8.35
CA VAL A 64 -5.51 0.00 -9.46
C VAL A 64 -5.71 1.51 -9.32
N LEU A 65 -5.91 2.00 -8.09
CA LEU A 65 -6.10 3.41 -7.80
C LEU A 65 -4.80 4.19 -8.03
N TYR A 66 -3.67 3.61 -7.60
CA TYR A 66 -2.33 4.15 -7.85
C TYR A 66 -2.05 4.27 -9.35
N THR A 67 -2.25 3.19 -10.09
CA THR A 67 -2.04 3.15 -11.54
C THR A 67 -2.96 4.13 -12.28
N SER A 68 -4.22 4.24 -11.85
CA SER A 68 -5.19 5.18 -12.42
C SER A 68 -4.73 6.63 -12.25
N THR A 69 -4.15 6.97 -11.09
CA THR A 69 -3.64 8.32 -10.85
C THR A 69 -2.41 8.62 -11.69
N LEU A 70 -1.49 7.66 -11.85
CA LEU A 70 -0.37 7.81 -12.78
C LEU A 70 -0.85 8.04 -14.21
N CYS A 71 -1.88 7.30 -14.64
CA CYS A 71 -2.48 7.44 -15.96
C CYS A 71 -3.07 8.84 -16.18
N VAL A 72 -3.93 9.31 -15.27
CA VAL A 72 -4.60 10.60 -15.39
C VAL A 72 -3.64 11.79 -15.21
N SER A 73 -2.57 11.59 -14.44
CA SER A 73 -1.53 12.62 -14.19
C SER A 73 -0.41 12.60 -15.25
N SER A 74 -0.52 11.77 -16.29
CA SER A 74 0.47 11.74 -17.38
C SER A 74 0.41 13.01 -18.21
N GLU A 75 1.55 13.68 -18.36
CA GLU A 75 1.69 14.86 -19.23
C GLU A 75 2.04 14.50 -20.68
N LYS A 76 2.37 13.23 -20.94
CA LYS A 76 2.91 12.76 -22.25
C LYS A 76 1.84 12.31 -23.23
N SER A 77 0.58 12.24 -22.81
CA SER A 77 -0.54 11.72 -23.61
C SER A 77 -1.84 12.40 -23.18
N PRO A 78 -2.83 12.57 -24.08
CA PRO A 78 -4.15 13.07 -23.68
C PRO A 78 -4.82 12.16 -22.66
N THR A 79 -5.10 12.66 -21.46
CA THR A 79 -5.67 11.85 -20.36
C THR A 79 -7.18 12.05 -20.15
N CYS A 80 -7.75 13.18 -20.61
CA CYS A 80 -9.16 13.51 -20.37
C CYS A 80 -10.12 12.43 -20.88
N GLY A 81 -9.86 11.84 -22.05
CA GLY A 81 -10.68 10.77 -22.63
C GLY A 81 -10.64 9.46 -21.83
N GLN A 82 -9.68 9.30 -20.94
CA GLN A 82 -9.52 8.10 -20.10
C GLN A 82 -10.23 8.23 -18.75
N ILE A 83 -10.67 9.44 -18.36
CA ILE A 83 -11.28 9.70 -17.05
C ILE A 83 -12.53 8.85 -16.83
N LEU A 84 -13.49 8.87 -17.77
CA LEU A 84 -14.74 8.12 -17.63
C LEU A 84 -14.50 6.59 -17.58
N PRO A 85 -13.74 5.98 -18.51
CA PRO A 85 -13.40 4.56 -18.42
C PRO A 85 -12.68 4.16 -17.13
N ILE A 86 -11.79 5.03 -16.62
CA ILE A 86 -11.09 4.78 -15.35
C ILE A 86 -12.07 4.82 -14.18
N LEU A 87 -12.98 5.80 -14.14
CA LEU A 87 -13.97 5.90 -13.08
C LEU A 87 -14.90 4.68 -13.04
N GLU A 88 -15.34 4.17 -14.19
CA GLU A 88 -16.14 2.94 -14.27
C GLU A 88 -15.37 1.74 -13.70
N LYS A 89 -14.13 1.53 -14.16
CA LYS A 89 -13.27 0.44 -13.65
C LYS A 89 -13.02 0.53 -12.15
N LEU A 90 -12.83 1.73 -11.61
CA LEU A 90 -12.62 1.93 -10.18
C LEU A 90 -13.90 1.61 -9.38
N LYS A 91 -15.07 2.04 -9.85
CA LYS A 91 -16.35 1.70 -9.20
C LYS A 91 -16.56 0.19 -9.15
N ASP A 92 -16.33 -0.50 -10.26
CA ASP A 92 -16.49 -1.95 -10.31
C ASP A 92 -15.51 -2.66 -9.38
N HIS A 93 -14.23 -2.24 -9.38
CA HIS A 93 -13.18 -2.82 -8.54
C HIS A 93 -13.42 -2.64 -7.03
N PHE A 94 -13.93 -1.46 -6.63
CA PHE A 94 -14.23 -1.13 -5.24
C PHE A 94 -15.67 -1.50 -4.82
N THR A 95 -16.43 -2.19 -5.67
CA THR A 95 -17.71 -2.75 -5.24
C THR A 95 -17.45 -3.99 -4.38
N VAL A 96 -17.90 -3.96 -3.13
CA VAL A 96 -17.83 -5.10 -2.19
C VAL A 96 -18.62 -6.28 -2.76
N GLN A 97 -17.99 -7.45 -2.80
CA GLN A 97 -18.57 -8.69 -3.30
C GLN A 97 -18.88 -9.66 -2.15
N GLU A 98 -19.85 -10.54 -2.36
CA GLU A 98 -20.11 -11.64 -1.42
C GLU A 98 -18.90 -12.57 -1.36
N GLY A 99 -18.40 -12.83 -0.15
CA GLY A 99 -17.18 -13.63 0.07
C GLY A 99 -15.88 -12.81 0.13
N ASP A 100 -15.92 -11.49 -0.06
CA ASP A 100 -14.76 -10.65 0.25
C ASP A 100 -14.41 -10.79 1.74
N TRP A 101 -13.12 -10.96 2.02
CA TRP A 101 -12.61 -10.98 3.39
C TRP A 101 -12.88 -9.64 4.07
N GLN A 102 -13.25 -9.67 5.36
CA GLN A 102 -13.69 -8.48 6.12
C GLN A 102 -12.74 -7.28 6.01
N PHE A 103 -11.42 -7.52 6.00
CA PHE A 103 -10.43 -6.47 5.83
C PHE A 103 -10.49 -5.82 4.43
N VAL A 104 -10.59 -6.64 3.37
CA VAL A 104 -10.71 -6.17 1.98
C VAL A 104 -12.01 -5.38 1.78
N SER A 105 -13.13 -5.86 2.33
CA SER A 105 -14.41 -5.16 2.30
C SER A 105 -14.38 -3.82 3.06
N GLY A 106 -13.47 -3.65 4.02
CA GLY A 106 -13.29 -2.38 4.72
C GLY A 106 -12.45 -1.36 3.95
N ILE A 107 -11.72 -1.79 2.92
CA ILE A 107 -10.93 -0.92 2.03
C ILE A 107 -11.75 -0.51 0.81
N LYS A 108 -12.56 -1.44 0.28
CA LYS A 108 -13.46 -1.22 -0.84
C LYS A 108 -14.62 -0.28 -0.47
#